data_AF-A0A498EYJ7-F1
#
_entry.id   AF-A0A498EYJ7-F1
#
_cell.length_a   1.000
_cell.length_b   1.000
_cell.length_c   1.000
_cell.angle_alpha   90.00
_cell.angle_beta   90.00
_cell.angle_gamma   90.00
#
_symmetry.space_group_name_H-M   'P 1'
#
loop_
_entity.id
_entity.type
_entity.pdbx_description
1 polymer ?
#
loop_
_entity_poly.entity_id
_entity_poly.type
_entity_poly.pdbx_seq_one_letter_code
_entity_poly.pdbx_strand_id
1 'polypeptide(L)' 'MVVSVGAAAAVAPTQSVSGAGPKERVMRTSTIVVLIGVALFLLPIPGTFILGTLVVLAGLAARLFGL' A
#
# COMPACT_ATOMS: atom_id res chain seq x y z
N MET A 1 26.86 34.61 44.88
CA MET A 1 25.39 34.71 44.99
C MET A 1 24.89 35.23 43.65
N VAL A 2 23.91 34.52 43.07
CA VAL A 2 23.18 34.79 41.81
C VAL A 2 23.90 34.43 40.50
N VAL A 3 23.39 33.35 39.90
CA VAL A 3 23.69 32.80 38.57
C VAL A 3 22.78 33.46 37.52
N SER A 4 23.39 33.66 36.36
CA SER A 4 22.91 33.91 35.01
C SER A 4 21.44 34.21 34.72
N VAL A 5 21.34 35.32 33.97
CA VAL A 5 20.26 35.82 33.12
C VAL A 5 19.70 34.75 32.20
N GLY A 6 18.38 34.82 32.02
CA GLY A 6 17.54 33.87 31.29
C GLY A 6 17.92 33.66 29.83
N ALA A 7 17.88 32.40 29.43
CA ALA A 7 17.96 31.94 28.06
C ALA A 7 16.85 30.91 27.85
N ALA A 8 15.64 31.37 27.53
CA ALA A 8 14.52 30.51 27.16
C ALA A 8 13.50 31.25 26.27
N ALA A 9 13.98 31.94 25.23
CA ALA A 9 13.11 32.27 24.10
C ALA A 9 13.28 31.15 23.08
N ALA A 10 12.45 30.12 23.24
CA ALA A 10 12.38 28.96 22.37
C ALA A 10 12.23 29.40 20.92
N VAL A 11 13.24 29.10 20.11
CA VAL A 11 13.20 29.21 18.66
C VAL A 11 12.04 28.32 18.15
N ALA A 12 11.03 28.95 17.56
CA ALA A 12 9.92 28.24 16.95
C ALA A 12 10.44 27.49 15.71
N PRO A 13 10.24 26.16 15.59
CA PRO A 13 10.46 25.50 14.32
C PRO A 13 9.38 25.96 13.35
N THR A 14 9.78 26.74 12.34
CA THR A 14 8.96 27.03 11.16
C THR A 14 8.58 25.70 10.52
N GLN A 15 7.33 25.26 10.69
CA GLN A 15 6.80 24.10 9.99
C GLN A 15 6.80 24.43 8.50
N SER A 16 7.71 23.79 7.75
CA SER A 16 7.67 23.81 6.30
C SER A 16 6.37 23.13 5.87
N VAL A 17 5.54 23.88 5.14
CA VAL A 17 4.33 23.34 4.51
C VAL A 17 4.81 22.41 3.40
N SER A 18 4.96 21.13 3.71
CA SER A 18 5.21 20.08 2.73
C SER A 18 3.88 19.73 2.07
N GLY A 19 3.67 20.28 0.87
CA GLY A 19 2.53 19.97 0.02
C GLY A 19 2.46 18.48 -0.28
N ALA A 20 1.55 17.76 0.38
CA ALA A 20 1.20 16.41 0.01
C ALA A 20 0.22 16.47 -1.17
N GLY A 21 0.77 16.49 -2.39
CA GLY A 21 -0.02 16.25 -3.60
C GLY A 21 -0.71 14.88 -3.54
N PRO A 22 -1.82 14.67 -4.26
CA PRO A 22 -2.51 13.39 -4.31
C PRO A 22 -1.54 12.30 -4.75
N LYS A 23 -1.06 11.48 -3.80
CA LYS A 23 -0.38 10.24 -4.13
C LYS A 23 -1.46 9.32 -4.66
N GLU A 24 -1.60 9.26 -5.98
CA GLU A 24 -2.35 8.23 -6.64
C GLU A 24 -1.80 6.89 -6.12
N ARG A 25 -2.53 6.31 -5.17
CA ARG A 25 -2.15 5.07 -4.53
C ARG A 25 -2.60 3.98 -5.47
N VAL A 26 -1.84 3.80 -6.55
CA VAL A 26 -2.03 2.67 -7.46
C VAL A 26 -1.96 1.42 -6.60
N MET A 27 -3.06 0.66 -6.58
CA MET A 27 -3.14 -0.57 -5.82
C MET A 27 -2.00 -1.47 -6.32
N ARG A 28 -1.21 -2.02 -5.39
CA ARG A 28 -0.07 -2.87 -5.79
C ARG A 28 -0.60 -3.95 -6.73
N THR A 29 0.05 -4.15 -7.87
CA THR A 29 -0.37 -5.12 -8.89
C THR A 29 -0.63 -6.50 -8.29
N SER A 30 0.17 -6.92 -7.30
CA SER A 30 -0.04 -8.16 -6.57
C SER A 30 -1.41 -8.22 -5.86
N THR A 31 -1.87 -7.12 -5.29
CA THR A 31 -3.20 -7.02 -4.67
C THR A 31 -4.30 -7.13 -5.71
N ILE A 32 -4.14 -6.50 -6.87
CA ILE A 32 -5.09 -6.57 -7.99
C ILE A 32 -5.22 -8.03 -8.49
N VAL A 33 -4.10 -8.72 -8.69
CA VAL A 33 -4.08 -10.11 -9.16
C VAL A 33 -4.81 -11.05 -8.18
N VAL A 34 -4.57 -10.88 -6.88
CA VAL A 34 -5.28 -11.66 -5.84
C VAL A 34 -6.78 -11.36 -5.86
N LEU A 35 -7.16 -10.09 -5.96
CA LEU A 35 -8.57 -9.68 -6.01
C LEU A 35 -9.30 -10.26 -7.22
N ILE A 36 -8.66 -10.25 -8.40
CA ILE A 36 -9.22 -10.84 -9.63
C ILE A 36 -9.37 -12.35 -9.47
N GLY A 37 -8.37 -13.05 -8.91
CA GLY A 37 -8.45 -14.49 -8.67
C GLY A 37 -9.61 -14.87 -7.75
N VAL A 38 -9.80 -14.11 -6.66
CA VAL A 38 -10.92 -14.31 -5.72
C VAL A 38 -12.27 -14.01 -6.40
N ALA A 39 -12.38 -12.94 -7.18
CA ALA A 39 -13.61 -12.57 -7.88
C ALA A 39 -14.03 -13.63 -8.91
N LEU A 40 -13.08 -14.20 -9.66
CA LEU A 40 -13.36 -15.29 -10.59
C LEU A 40 -13.76 -16.58 -9.87
N PHE A 41 -13.15 -16.87 -8.71
CA PHE A 41 -13.52 -18.01 -7.89
C PHE A 41 -14.94 -17.90 -7.31
N LEU A 42 -15.38 -16.69 -6.94
CA LEU A 42 -16.70 -16.45 -6.35
C LEU A 42 -17.85 -16.46 -7.37
N LEU A 43 -17.58 -16.24 -8.66
CA LEU A 43 -18.64 -16.26 -9.67
C LEU A 43 -19.11 -17.73 -9.85
N PRO A 44 -20.38 -18.08 -9.58
CA PRO A 44 -20.86 -19.45 -9.68
C PRO A 44 -21.23 -19.78 -11.12
N ILE A 45 -20.23 -19.73 -12.01
CA ILE A 45 -20.33 -20.25 -13.38
C ILE A 45 -19.37 -21.45 -13.45
N PRO A 46 -19.80 -22.63 -13.94
CA PRO A 46 -18.96 -23.83 -13.91
C PRO A 46 -17.56 -23.65 -14.52
N GLY A 47 -17.39 -22.69 -15.45
CA GLY A 47 -16.10 -22.33 -16.03
C GLY A 47 -15.26 -21.30 -15.24
N THR A 48 -15.85 -20.42 -14.44
CA THR A 48 -15.10 -19.37 -13.71
C THR A 48 -14.35 -19.90 -12.50
N PHE A 49 -14.79 -21.01 -11.93
CA PHE A 49 -14.04 -21.72 -10.88
C PHE A 49 -12.68 -22.21 -11.39
N ILE A 50 -12.66 -22.82 -12.57
CA ILE A 50 -11.43 -23.33 -13.21
C ILE A 50 -10.53 -22.15 -13.58
N LEU A 51 -11.11 -21.12 -14.21
CA LEU A 51 -10.37 -19.91 -14.57
C LEU A 51 -9.80 -19.20 -13.34
N GLY A 52 -10.59 -19.06 -12.26
CA GLY A 52 -10.17 -18.47 -11.00
C GLY A 52 -9.07 -19.27 -10.32
N THR A 53 -9.16 -20.60 -10.35
CA THR A 53 -8.10 -21.49 -9.85
C THR A 53 -6.80 -21.30 -10.62
N LEU A 54 -6.84 -21.21 -11.96
CA LEU A 54 -5.66 -20.94 -12.79
C LEU A 54 -5.08 -19.55 -12.52
N VAL A 55 -5.93 -18.54 -12.32
CA VAL A 55 -5.48 -17.16 -11.99
C VAL A 55 -4.81 -17.11 -10.61
N VAL A 56 -5.38 -17.78 -9.61
CA VAL A 56 -4.77 -17.87 -8.27
C VAL A 56 -3.43 -18.61 -8.34
N LEU A 57 -3.37 -19.74 -9.06
CA LEU A 57 -2.13 -20.49 -9.28
C LEU A 57 -1.07 -19.65 -10.01
N ALA A 58 -1.45 -18.92 -11.05
CA ALA A 58 -0.55 -18.05 -11.79
C ALA A 58 -0.04 -16.89 -10.92
N GLY A 59 -0.89 -16.27 -10.11
CA GLY A 59 -0.51 -15.23 -9.16
C GLY A 59 0.41 -15.75 -8.04
N LEU A 60 0.15 -16.95 -7.54
CA LEU A 60 1.01 -17.61 -6.56
C LEU A 60 2.37 -17.97 -7.17
N ALA A 61 2.39 -18.50 -8.40
CA ALA A 61 3.62 -18.76 -9.13
C ALA A 61 4.42 -17.46 -9.32
N ALA A 62 3.78 -16.39 -9.82
CA ALA A 62 4.42 -15.08 -9.96
C ALA A 62 5.03 -14.59 -8.63
N ARG A 63 4.30 -14.72 -7.52
CA ARG A 63 4.78 -14.38 -6.17
C ARG A 63 6.01 -15.21 -5.75
N LEU A 64 6.03 -16.50 -6.07
CA LEU A 64 7.14 -17.40 -5.73
C LEU A 64 8.39 -17.12 -6.58
N PHE A 65 8.20 -16.69 -7.83
CA PHE A 65 9.28 -16.29 -8.74
C PHE A 65 9.70 -14.81 -8.57
N GLY A 66 9.06 -14.05 -7.68
CA GLY A 66 9.42 -12.67 -7.37
C GLY A 66 8.98 -11.62 -8.40
N LEU A 67 8.00 -11.96 -9.24
CA LEU A 67 7.33 -11.07 -10.19
C LEU A 67 6.26 -10.20 -9.48
#